data_AF-A0A2V9A4B4-F1
#
_entry.id   AF-A0A2V9A4B4-F1
#
_cell.length_a   1.000
_cell.length_b   1.000
_cell.length_c   1.000
_cell.angle_alpha   90.00
_cell.angle_beta   90.00
_cell.angle_gamma   90.00
#
_symmetry.space_group_name_H-M   'P 1'
#
loop_
_entity.id
_entity.type
_entity.pdbx_description
1 polymer ?
#
loop_
_entity_poly.entity_id
_entity_poly.type
_entity_poly.pdbx_seq_one_letter_code
_entity_poly.pdbx_strand_id
1 'polypeptide(L)'
;MPSTQLSKDLCPLCHEHHREMRLHRSSLNPEGDGTQAIVYACTEPDCLVRYNTSAGYFILRQNRSKDEMDVLPKVTCILDGAPMYLAEINPEKRGFRLWTCPKCGAKRTNEEGLVGLASQ
;
A
#
# COMPACT_ATOMS: atom_id res chain seq x y z
N MET A 1 -13.34 -24.09 6.22
CA MET A 1 -12.44 -22.96 6.50
C MET A 1 -12.52 -22.02 5.32
N PRO A 2 -12.82 -20.72 5.46
CA PRO A 2 -12.91 -19.84 4.31
C PRO A 2 -11.50 -19.51 3.85
N SER A 3 -11.14 -20.11 2.73
CA SER A 3 -9.93 -19.88 1.96
C SER A 3 -9.80 -18.39 1.68
N THR A 4 -8.75 -17.78 2.23
CA THR A 4 -8.34 -16.40 1.97
C THR A 4 -8.11 -16.28 0.47
N GLN A 5 -9.12 -15.80 -0.25
CA GLN A 5 -9.09 -15.59 -1.70
C GLN A 5 -8.19 -14.37 -1.99
N LEU A 6 -6.88 -14.57 -1.80
CA LEU A 6 -5.81 -13.62 -2.10
C LEU A 6 -5.51 -13.62 -3.62
N SER A 7 -6.56 -13.71 -4.44
CA SER A 7 -6.51 -13.82 -5.89
C SER A 7 -7.34 -12.72 -6.56
N LYS A 8 -7.42 -11.55 -5.93
CA LYS A 8 -7.70 -10.33 -6.67
C LYS A 8 -6.33 -9.74 -6.95
N ASP A 9 -5.93 -9.74 -8.22
CA ASP A 9 -4.79 -8.95 -8.67
C ASP A 9 -5.04 -7.51 -8.24
N LEU A 10 -4.47 -7.12 -7.11
CA LEU A 10 -4.57 -5.75 -6.65
C LEU A 10 -3.85 -4.89 -7.69
N CYS A 11 -4.45 -3.76 -8.03
CA CYS A 11 -3.81 -2.73 -8.85
C CYS A 11 -3.48 -1.51 -7.99
N PRO A 12 -2.56 -1.63 -7.01
CA PRO A 12 -2.22 -0.50 -6.16
C PRO A 12 -1.49 0.57 -6.99
N LEU A 13 -1.82 1.83 -6.78
CA LEU A 13 -1.10 2.97 -7.34
C LEU A 13 0.06 3.36 -6.43
N CYS A 14 1.16 3.83 -6.99
CA CYS A 14 2.23 4.43 -6.21
C CYS A 14 1.73 5.74 -5.58
N HIS A 15 1.96 5.96 -4.29
CA HIS A 15 1.44 7.14 -3.60
C HIS A 15 2.20 8.44 -3.91
N GLU A 16 3.38 8.33 -4.54
CA GLU A 16 4.21 9.45 -5.02
C GLU A 16 3.93 9.76 -6.49
N HIS A 17 4.03 8.73 -7.35
CA HIS A 17 3.94 8.88 -8.80
C HIS A 17 2.53 8.65 -9.37
N HIS A 18 1.62 8.07 -8.58
CA HIS A 18 0.25 7.72 -8.97
C HIS A 18 0.14 6.82 -10.21
N ARG A 19 1.19 6.05 -10.50
CA ARG A 19 1.23 5.00 -11.51
C ARG A 19 0.82 3.66 -10.92
N GLU A 20 0.18 2.82 -11.71
CA GLU A 20 -0.07 1.42 -11.34
C GLU A 20 1.24 0.71 -11.03
N MET A 21 1.29 0.09 -9.86
CA MET A 21 2.43 -0.71 -9.42
C MET A 21 2.29 -2.12 -10.00
N ARG A 22 3.41 -2.69 -10.40
CA ARG A 22 3.45 -4.07 -10.90
C ARG A 22 3.76 -5.04 -9.78
N LEU A 23 3.08 -6.19 -9.81
CA LEU A 23 3.42 -7.29 -8.94
C LEU A 23 4.85 -7.77 -9.24
N HIS A 24 5.73 -7.61 -8.28
CA HIS A 24 7.08 -8.12 -8.33
C HIS A 24 7.15 -9.41 -7.52
N ARG A 25 6.98 -10.55 -8.21
CA ARG A 25 7.22 -11.87 -7.62
C ARG A 25 8.73 -12.15 -7.61
N SER A 26 9.49 -11.39 -6.83
CA SER A 26 10.84 -11.79 -6.48
C SER A 26 10.76 -12.68 -5.26
N SER A 27 11.29 -13.89 -5.34
CA SER A 27 11.60 -14.73 -4.18
C SER A 27 12.66 -14.02 -3.32
N LEU A 28 12.23 -13.05 -2.52
CA LEU A 28 12.96 -12.62 -1.33
C LEU A 28 12.91 -13.85 -0.43
N ASN A 29 13.94 -14.69 -0.47
CA ASN A 29 14.08 -15.80 0.45
C ASN A 29 14.01 -15.23 1.88
N PRO A 30 12.97 -15.53 2.68
CA PRO A 30 13.18 -15.54 4.10
C PRO A 30 13.82 -16.89 4.40
N GLU A 31 14.98 -16.92 5.04
CA GLU A 31 15.35 -18.12 5.77
C GLU A 31 14.16 -18.51 6.67
N GLY A 32 13.47 -19.60 6.30
CA GLY A 32 12.51 -20.30 7.15
C GLY A 32 11.10 -19.72 7.26
N ASP A 33 10.35 -19.59 6.17
CA ASP A 33 8.96 -20.07 6.04
C ASP A 33 8.44 -19.74 4.63
N GLY A 34 7.83 -20.71 3.95
CA GLY A 34 7.54 -20.73 2.51
C GLY A 34 6.49 -19.74 2.01
N THR A 35 6.27 -18.61 2.68
CA THR A 35 5.28 -17.61 2.30
C THR A 35 5.95 -16.55 1.41
N GLN A 36 5.89 -16.75 0.09
CA GLN A 36 6.26 -15.70 -0.87
C GLN A 36 5.40 -14.46 -0.62
N ALA A 37 5.99 -13.43 0.00
CA ALA A 37 5.31 -12.17 0.20
C ALA A 37 5.07 -11.50 -1.16
N ILE A 38 3.80 -11.35 -1.54
CA ILE A 38 3.38 -10.61 -2.74
C ILE A 38 3.71 -9.13 -2.50
N VAL A 39 4.67 -8.61 -3.26
CA VAL A 39 5.09 -7.20 -3.19
C VAL A 39 4.84 -6.52 -4.52
N TYR A 40 4.15 -5.39 -4.48
CA TYR A 40 3.94 -4.51 -5.63
C TYR A 40 5.01 -3.42 -5.62
N ALA A 41 5.60 -3.13 -6.78
CA ALA A 41 6.63 -2.10 -6.94
C ALA A 41 6.21 -1.07 -7.98
N CYS A 42 6.57 0.20 -7.77
CA CYS A 42 6.35 1.23 -8.77
C CYS A 42 7.15 0.92 -10.04
N THR A 43 6.59 1.26 -11.21
CA THR A 43 7.25 1.06 -12.50
C THR A 43 8.14 2.24 -12.91
N GLU A 44 8.09 3.36 -12.19
CA GLU A 44 8.93 4.51 -12.47
C GLU A 44 10.40 4.21 -12.12
N PRO A 45 11.36 4.58 -12.99
CA PRO A 45 12.79 4.46 -12.69
C PRO A 45 13.13 5.16 -11.37
N ASP A 46 14.04 4.58 -10.61
CA ASP A 46 14.51 5.10 -9.32
C ASP A 46 13.44 5.26 -8.21
N CYS A 47 12.19 4.89 -8.46
CA CYS A 47 11.16 4.87 -7.43
C CYS A 47 11.29 3.61 -6.57
N LEU A 48 11.63 3.81 -5.30
CA LEU A 48 11.83 2.75 -4.31
C LEU A 48 10.55 2.38 -3.54
N VAL A 49 9.41 2.98 -3.90
CA VAL A 49 8.13 2.72 -3.26
C VAL A 49 7.62 1.33 -3.62
N ARG A 50 7.28 0.58 -2.58
CA ARG A 50 6.68 -0.76 -2.65
C ARG A 50 5.42 -0.81 -1.80
N TYR A 51 4.57 -1.79 -2.08
CA TYR A 51 3.35 -2.06 -1.33
C TYR A 51 3.20 -3.55 -1.05
N ASN A 52 2.81 -3.89 0.17
CA ASN A 52 2.43 -5.23 0.58
C ASN A 52 1.15 -5.14 1.42
N THR A 53 0.24 -6.10 1.28
CA THR A 53 -1.03 -6.15 2.04
C THR A 53 -0.86 -6.29 3.55
N SER A 54 0.31 -6.72 4.02
CA SER A 54 0.65 -6.89 5.44
C SER A 54 1.34 -5.66 6.01
N ALA A 55 2.28 -5.06 5.27
CA ALA A 55 3.09 -3.94 5.75
C ALA A 55 2.59 -2.56 5.29
N GLY A 56 1.77 -2.50 4.25
CA GLY A 56 1.37 -1.27 3.59
C GLY A 56 2.39 -0.77 2.59
N TYR A 57 2.42 0.55 2.36
CA TYR A 57 3.45 1.18 1.53
C TYR A 57 4.74 1.34 2.30
N PHE A 58 5.86 1.02 1.66
CA PHE A 58 7.17 1.17 2.25
C PHE A 58 8.23 1.52 1.20
N ILE A 59 9.31 2.14 1.66
CA ILE A 59 10.51 2.38 0.85
C ILE A 59 11.63 1.48 1.38
N LEU A 60 12.28 0.73 0.48
CA LEU A 60 13.50 -0.01 0.81
C LEU A 60 14.70 0.93 0.62
N ARG A 61 15.25 1.47 1.70
CA ARG A 61 16.55 2.15 1.66
C ARG A 61 17.63 1.11 1.93
N GLN A 62 18.39 0.74 0.90
CA GLN A 62 19.62 -0.04 1.09
C GLN A 62 20.67 0.88 1.71
N ASN A 63 20.74 0.94 3.04
CA ASN A 63 21.86 1.55 3.73
C ASN A 63 22.79 0.47 4.29
N ARG A 64 24.10 0.72 4.26
CA ARG A 64 25.17 -0.27 4.53
C ARG A 64 25.16 -0.92 5.93
N SER A 65 24.26 -0.54 6.83
CA SER A 65 24.25 -1.03 8.22
C SER A 65 22.88 -1.38 8.79
N LYS A 66 21.76 -1.05 8.11
CA LYS A 66 20.41 -1.44 8.52
C LYS A 66 19.43 -1.17 7.37
N ASP A 67 18.64 -2.17 7.00
CA ASP A 67 17.49 -1.95 6.12
C ASP A 67 16.45 -1.13 6.89
N GLU A 68 16.43 0.18 6.67
CA GLU A 68 15.39 1.06 7.22
C GLU A 68 14.20 1.06 6.27
N MET A 69 13.03 0.69 6.81
CA MET A 69 11.78 0.61 6.08
C MET A 69 10.88 1.78 6.48
N ASP A 70 10.85 2.81 5.65
CA ASP A 70 9.96 3.96 5.84
C ASP A 70 8.54 3.61 5.40
N VAL A 71 7.66 3.28 6.36
CA VAL A 71 6.26 2.93 6.08
C VAL A 71 5.39 4.18 5.98
N LEU A 72 5.18 4.64 4.75
CA LEU A 72 4.35 5.79 4.42
C LEU A 72 3.63 5.56 3.08
N PRO A 73 2.34 5.92 2.95
CA PRO A 73 1.46 6.48 3.97
C PRO A 73 0.80 5.41 4.87
N LYS A 74 0.51 5.79 6.13
CA LYS A 74 -0.08 4.92 7.15
C LYS A 74 -1.62 4.93 7.11
N VAL A 75 -2.20 4.65 5.96
CA VAL A 75 -3.67 4.57 5.82
C VAL A 75 -4.12 3.15 6.15
N THR A 76 -4.93 3.00 7.19
CA THR A 76 -5.49 1.71 7.61
C THR A 76 -7.00 1.69 7.47
N CYS A 77 -7.53 0.49 7.25
CA CYS A 77 -8.95 0.24 7.20
C CYS A 77 -9.56 0.31 8.61
N ILE A 78 -10.70 0.97 8.75
CA ILE A 78 -11.41 1.12 10.02
C ILE A 78 -12.04 -0.20 10.52
N LEU A 79 -12.26 -1.17 9.63
CA LEU A 79 -12.95 -2.42 9.97
C LEU A 79 -11.99 -3.50 10.45
N ASP A 80 -10.82 -3.62 9.82
CA ASP A 80 -9.89 -4.72 10.06
C ASP A 80 -8.45 -4.27 10.37
N GLY A 81 -8.19 -2.96 10.39
CA GLY A 81 -6.87 -2.38 10.63
C GLY A 81 -5.85 -2.63 9.52
N ALA A 82 -6.22 -3.30 8.42
CA ALA A 82 -5.28 -3.64 7.36
C ALA A 82 -4.80 -2.38 6.62
N PRO A 83 -3.53 -2.34 6.19
CA PRO A 83 -3.01 -1.22 5.42
C PRO A 83 -3.66 -1.17 4.04
N MET A 84 -4.26 -0.03 3.73
CA MET A 84 -5.00 0.19 2.50
C MET A 84 -4.06 0.58 1.36
N TYR A 85 -4.43 0.21 0.13
CA TYR A 85 -3.72 0.67 -1.07
C TYR A 85 -4.42 1.87 -1.70
N LEU A 86 -3.66 2.73 -2.37
CA LEU A 86 -4.20 3.79 -3.21
C LEU A 86 -4.79 3.15 -4.47
N ALA A 87 -6.11 3.21 -4.61
CA ALA A 87 -6.83 2.61 -5.73
C ALA A 87 -7.11 3.61 -6.85
N GLU A 88 -7.37 4.87 -6.49
CA GLU A 88 -7.74 5.91 -7.45
C GLU A 88 -7.23 7.28 -7.01
N ILE A 89 -6.88 8.11 -7.99
CA ILE A 89 -6.60 9.53 -7.82
C ILE A 89 -7.49 10.32 -8.77
N ASN A 90 -7.88 11.53 -8.37
CA ASN A 90 -8.60 12.44 -9.26
C ASN A 90 -7.63 13.55 -9.71
N PRO A 91 -7.28 13.63 -11.00
CA PRO A 91 -6.37 14.66 -11.50
C PRO A 91 -6.96 16.08 -11.45
N GLU A 92 -8.28 16.22 -11.50
CA GLU A 92 -8.98 17.51 -11.42
C GLU A 92 -9.05 18.04 -9.98
N LYS A 93 -9.13 17.12 -8.99
CA LYS A 93 -9.12 17.46 -7.56
C LYS A 93 -7.74 17.18 -6.96
N ARG A 94 -6.85 18.19 -6.99
CA ARG A 94 -5.51 18.14 -6.37
C ARG A 94 -5.61 17.88 -4.86
N GLY A 95 -5.68 16.62 -4.49
CA GLY A 95 -5.88 16.18 -3.12
C GLY A 95 -6.61 14.86 -3.04
N PHE A 96 -7.61 14.61 -3.89
CA PHE A 96 -8.45 13.42 -3.78
C PHE A 96 -7.64 12.13 -3.96
N ARG A 97 -7.70 11.26 -2.95
CA ARG A 97 -7.08 9.94 -2.93
C ARG A 97 -8.10 8.93 -2.41
N LEU A 98 -8.44 7.94 -3.23
CA LEU A 98 -9.29 6.83 -2.83
C LEU A 98 -8.42 5.65 -2.42
N TRP A 99 -8.49 5.31 -1.13
CA TRP A 99 -7.82 4.16 -0.56
C TRP A 99 -8.81 2.99 -0.51
N THR A 100 -8.35 1.78 -0.82
CA THR A 100 -9.16 0.56 -0.75
C THR A 100 -8.48 -0.48 0.13
N CYS A 101 -9.27 -1.14 0.98
CA CYS A 101 -8.80 -2.25 1.81
C CYS A 101 -8.64 -3.51 0.95
N PRO A 102 -7.46 -4.17 0.94
CA PRO A 102 -7.25 -5.38 0.16
C PRO A 102 -8.06 -6.59 0.69
N LYS A 103 -8.50 -6.57 1.95
CA LYS A 103 -9.20 -7.70 2.58
C LYS A 103 -10.72 -7.60 2.42
N CYS A 104 -11.32 -6.51 2.92
CA CYS A 104 -12.78 -6.33 2.91
C CYS A 104 -13.30 -5.46 1.77
N GLY A 105 -12.43 -4.78 1.01
CA GLY A 105 -12.84 -3.86 -0.07
C GLY A 105 -13.42 -2.53 0.42
N ALA A 106 -13.38 -2.26 1.73
CA ALA A 106 -13.77 -0.96 2.28
C ALA A 106 -12.97 0.17 1.63
N LYS A 107 -13.62 1.30 1.36
CA LYS A 107 -13.04 2.47 0.73
C LYS A 107 -12.88 3.58 1.77
N ARG A 108 -11.85 4.41 1.60
CA ARG A 108 -11.60 5.58 2.43
C ARG A 108 -11.06 6.70 1.55
N THR A 109 -11.62 7.89 1.67
CA THR A 109 -11.06 9.06 1.00
C THR A 109 -10.26 9.89 2.01
N ASN A 110 -9.32 10.70 1.53
CA ASN A 110 -8.64 11.65 2.40
C ASN A 110 -9.47 12.90 2.72
N GLU A 111 -10.61 13.10 2.05
CA GLU A 111 -11.58 14.16 2.37
C GLU A 111 -12.33 13.86 3.69
N GLU A 112 -12.53 12.58 4.03
CA GLU A 112 -13.14 12.15 5.30
C GLU A 112 -12.28 12.50 6.53
N GLY A 113 -11.00 12.87 6.35
CA GLY A 113 -10.10 13.31 7.42
C GLY A 113 -10.14 14.80 7.73
N LEU A 114 -10.82 15.64 6.94
CA LEU A 114 -10.93 17.08 7.21
C LEU A 114 -12.10 17.45 8.13
N VAL A 115 -12.97 16.50 8.47
CA VAL A 115 -14.01 16.68 9.50
C VAL A 115 -13.49 16.14 10.83
N GLY A 116 -12.50 16.81 11.42
CA GLY A 116 -11.91 16.33 12.69
C GLY A 116 -10.95 17.26 13.44
N LEU A 117 -10.73 18.49 12.97
CA LEU A 117 -9.99 19.52 13.72
C LEU A 117 -10.78 20.84 13.78
N ALA A 118 -12.07 20.75 14.05
CA ALA A 118 -12.84 21.86 14.59
C ALA A 118 -13.37 21.48 15.97
N SER A 119 -12.85 22.20 16.97
CA SER A 119 -13.42 22.42 18.32
C SER A 119 -13.22 21.31 19.37
N GLN A 120 -12.19 21.49 20.20
CA GLN A 120 -12.34 22.18 21.50
C GLN A 120 -10.99 22.63 22.03
#